data_AF-A0A7C5VLP2-F1
#
_entry.id   AF-A0A7C5VLP2-F1
#
_cell.length_a   1.000
_cell.length_b   1.000
_cell.length_c   1.000
_cell.angle_alpha   90.00
_cell.angle_beta   90.00
_cell.angle_gamma   90.00
#
_symmetry.space_group_name_H-M   'P 1'
#
loop_
_entity.id
_entity.type
_entity.pdbx_description
1 polymer ?
#
loop_
_entity_poly.entity_id
_entity_poly.type
_entity_poly.pdbx_seq_one_letter_code
_entity_poly.pdbx_strand_id
1 'polypeptide(L)'
;MLGEREADLHSHSIISDGELSVGLLIKEAERNNIKYLSITDHENTYQVDEALEILKSNNINLKIIPGVEISTLYEGEEIHIVAYYNYDMIKELNNLISPLREQKKVRVEKTLNLLRDIGIEIPYYLISNCRRTVNRMNIARYIYNNLNFESIEEVFKKYFDENPKFKLEPNYPQTDEIVKKLNSIGCIVGIAHPTFLKDWRKITLVENLIKLGAKGIEVFHPILSENISTSLIKFCQEKNLIPLGGSDFHGYDTKRKDLGKYNTFTSSALDIIKILSL
;
A
#
# COMPACT_ATOMS: atom_id res chain seq x y z
N MET A 1 13.49 -0.35 25.94
CA MET A 1 13.80 0.75 25.01
C MET A 1 13.28 0.32 23.65
N LEU A 2 12.50 1.17 22.98
CA LEU A 2 12.08 0.90 21.60
C LEU A 2 13.35 0.92 20.72
N GLY A 3 13.57 -0.13 19.92
CA GLY A 3 14.82 -0.34 19.17
C GLY A 3 15.02 0.67 18.04
N GLU A 4 16.14 0.54 17.31
CA GLU A 4 16.42 1.32 16.10
C GLU A 4 15.29 1.16 15.07
N ARG A 5 14.95 2.26 14.39
CA ARG A 5 13.92 2.30 13.34
C ARG A 5 14.57 2.54 12.00
N GLU A 6 14.65 1.50 11.18
CA GLU A 6 15.33 1.51 9.88
C GLU A 6 14.53 0.78 8.79
N ALA A 7 13.26 0.47 9.05
CA ALA A 7 12.43 -0.32 8.15
C ALA A 7 11.23 0.47 7.61
N ASP A 8 11.19 0.78 6.32
CA ASP A 8 9.98 1.31 5.67
C ASP A 8 9.26 0.15 4.98
N LEU A 9 8.16 -0.30 5.57
CA LEU A 9 7.44 -1.51 5.14
C LEU A 9 6.17 -1.20 4.33
N HIS A 10 5.96 0.06 3.92
CA HIS A 10 4.83 0.44 3.07
C HIS A 10 5.20 1.63 2.20
N SER A 11 5.38 1.39 0.90
CA SER A 11 5.66 2.41 -0.11
C SER A 11 5.20 1.97 -1.49
N HIS A 12 4.93 2.92 -2.37
CA HIS A 12 4.34 2.67 -3.70
C HIS A 12 5.23 3.19 -4.82
N SER A 13 5.26 2.45 -5.93
CA SER A 13 6.04 2.77 -7.12
C SER A 13 5.14 3.01 -8.33
N ILE A 14 5.76 3.36 -9.46
CA ILE A 14 5.11 3.42 -10.77
C ILE A 14 4.39 2.11 -11.16
N ILE A 15 4.73 0.97 -10.55
CA ILE A 15 4.07 -0.31 -10.80
C ILE A 15 2.61 -0.30 -10.33
N SER A 16 2.23 0.61 -9.43
CA SER A 16 0.84 0.95 -9.16
C SER A 16 0.59 2.46 -9.29
N ASP A 17 0.48 3.19 -8.19
CA ASP A 17 0.14 4.61 -8.17
C ASP A 17 1.17 5.51 -7.48
N GLY A 18 2.37 4.98 -7.22
CA GLY A 18 3.52 5.81 -6.93
C GLY A 18 3.98 6.65 -8.11
N GLU A 19 4.69 7.74 -7.79
CA GLU A 19 5.36 8.61 -8.75
C GLU A 19 6.70 8.05 -9.21
N LEU A 20 7.48 7.50 -8.27
CA LEU A 20 8.86 7.09 -8.51
C LEU A 20 8.95 5.68 -9.11
N SER A 21 9.97 5.47 -9.94
CA SER A 21 10.36 4.12 -10.34
C SER A 21 10.94 3.34 -9.16
N VAL A 22 10.96 2.01 -9.26
CA VAL A 22 11.55 1.13 -8.23
C VAL A 22 12.99 1.55 -7.90
N GLY A 23 13.80 1.85 -8.92
CA GLY A 23 15.17 2.30 -8.72
C GLY A 23 15.30 3.67 -8.05
N LEU A 24 14.37 4.61 -8.31
CA LEU A 24 14.35 5.91 -7.63
C LEU A 24 13.91 5.77 -6.17
N LEU A 25 12.94 4.89 -5.88
CA LEU A 25 12.55 4.57 -4.50
C LEU A 25 13.71 3.98 -3.70
N ILE A 26 14.46 3.03 -4.28
CA ILE A 26 15.62 2.44 -3.61
C ILE A 26 16.66 3.52 -3.27
N LYS A 27 16.98 4.41 -4.22
CA LYS A 27 17.91 5.52 -3.98
C LYS A 27 17.42 6.45 -2.87
N GLU A 28 16.13 6.71 -2.82
CA GLU A 28 15.55 7.56 -1.78
C GLU A 28 15.58 6.87 -0.41
N ALA A 29 15.35 5.56 -0.36
CA ALA A 29 15.47 4.77 0.86
C ALA A 29 16.91 4.80 1.40
N GLU A 30 17.92 4.66 0.52
CA GLU A 30 19.33 4.79 0.90
C GLU A 30 19.66 6.18 1.47
N ARG A 31 19.20 7.25 0.80
CA ARG A 31 19.39 8.63 1.28
C ARG A 31 18.80 8.85 2.66
N ASN A 32 17.69 8.19 2.97
CA ASN A 32 17.00 8.28 4.25
C ASN A 32 17.48 7.22 5.26
N ASN A 33 18.60 6.54 4.99
CA ASN A 33 19.23 5.53 5.85
C ASN A 33 18.31 4.35 6.19
N ILE A 34 17.36 4.01 5.31
CA ILE A 34 16.53 2.82 5.44
C ILE A 34 17.39 1.59 5.13
N LYS A 35 17.27 0.55 5.94
CA LYS A 35 17.96 -0.75 5.80
C LYS A 35 17.04 -1.84 5.28
N TYR A 36 15.74 -1.73 5.56
CA TYR A 36 14.73 -2.68 5.12
C TYR A 36 13.61 -1.93 4.41
N LEU A 37 13.36 -2.26 3.16
CA LEU A 37 12.33 -1.62 2.34
C LEU A 37 11.33 -2.65 1.85
N SER A 38 10.04 -2.35 1.97
CA SER A 38 8.98 -3.04 1.25
C SER A 38 8.30 -2.07 0.28
N ILE A 39 8.26 -2.46 -0.99
CA ILE A 39 7.50 -1.77 -2.04
C ILE A 39 6.21 -2.56 -2.22
N THR A 40 5.12 -2.02 -1.70
CA THR A 40 3.83 -2.67 -1.48
C THR A 40 2.80 -2.19 -2.51
N ASP A 41 3.19 -2.15 -3.78
CA ASP A 41 2.31 -1.70 -4.87
C ASP A 41 0.94 -2.39 -4.84
N HIS A 42 -0.11 -1.63 -5.16
CA HIS A 42 -1.48 -2.12 -5.18
C HIS A 42 -1.67 -3.34 -6.10
N GLU A 43 -2.05 -4.48 -5.52
CA GLU A 43 -2.32 -5.77 -6.17
C GLU A 43 -1.25 -6.19 -7.20
N ASN A 44 0.01 -5.79 -6.98
CA ASN A 44 1.10 -6.08 -7.89
C ASN A 44 2.33 -6.61 -7.16
N THR A 45 3.07 -7.47 -7.85
CA THR A 45 4.30 -8.08 -7.34
C THR A 45 5.51 -7.83 -8.26
N TYR A 46 5.29 -7.21 -9.43
CA TYR A 46 6.32 -7.00 -10.46
C TYR A 46 7.45 -6.07 -10.05
N GLN A 47 7.27 -5.30 -8.98
CA GLN A 47 8.28 -4.42 -8.39
C GLN A 47 9.43 -5.22 -7.75
N VAL A 48 9.18 -6.45 -7.30
CA VAL A 48 10.16 -7.22 -6.52
C VAL A 48 11.32 -7.69 -7.37
N ASP A 49 11.06 -8.24 -8.56
CA ASP A 49 12.13 -8.68 -9.49
C ASP A 49 13.06 -7.53 -9.84
N GLU A 50 12.47 -6.38 -10.20
CA GLU A 50 13.21 -5.17 -10.55
C GLU A 50 14.03 -4.66 -9.36
N ALA A 51 13.46 -4.66 -8.15
CA ALA A 51 14.16 -4.21 -6.95
C ALA A 51 15.39 -5.10 -6.66
N LEU A 52 15.23 -6.42 -6.70
CA LEU A 52 16.30 -7.38 -6.45
C LEU A 52 17.43 -7.27 -7.49
N GLU A 53 17.08 -7.09 -8.76
CA GLU A 53 18.07 -6.88 -9.84
C GLU A 53 18.87 -5.60 -9.64
N ILE A 54 18.21 -4.50 -9.25
CA ILE A 54 18.85 -3.21 -8.97
C ILE A 54 19.81 -3.32 -7.79
N LEU A 55 19.40 -3.95 -6.69
CA LEU A 55 20.27 -4.16 -5.53
C LEU A 55 21.53 -4.94 -5.89
N LYS A 56 21.35 -6.06 -6.61
CA LYS A 56 22.46 -6.93 -7.03
C LYS A 56 23.43 -6.20 -7.97
N SER A 57 22.91 -5.47 -8.95
CA SER A 57 23.73 -4.83 -9.99
C SER A 57 24.50 -3.61 -9.48
N ASN A 58 24.01 -2.95 -8.43
CA ASN A 58 24.61 -1.73 -7.88
C ASN A 58 25.33 -1.96 -6.54
N ASN A 59 25.37 -3.19 -6.02
CA ASN A 59 25.96 -3.54 -4.72
C ASN A 59 25.41 -2.67 -3.56
N ILE A 60 24.09 -2.45 -3.56
CA ILE A 60 23.40 -1.62 -2.58
C ILE A 60 23.13 -2.43 -1.30
N ASN A 61 23.50 -1.87 -0.15
CA ASN A 61 23.29 -2.48 1.17
C ASN A 61 21.92 -2.12 1.76
N LEU A 62 20.86 -2.51 1.05
CA LEU A 62 19.45 -2.43 1.43
C LEU A 62 18.84 -3.82 1.30
N LYS A 63 17.96 -4.24 2.21
CA LYS A 63 17.22 -5.50 2.10
C LYS A 63 15.80 -5.23 1.64
N ILE A 64 15.38 -5.86 0.55
CA ILE A 64 13.97 -5.87 0.13
C ILE A 64 13.21 -6.95 0.89
N ILE A 65 12.08 -6.56 1.48
CA ILE A 65 11.05 -7.47 1.99
C ILE A 65 9.91 -7.43 0.98
N PRO A 66 9.65 -8.52 0.22
CA PRO A 66 8.56 -8.55 -0.75
C PRO A 66 7.21 -8.30 -0.05
N GLY A 67 6.44 -7.37 -0.60
CA GLY A 67 5.16 -6.97 -0.05
C GLY A 67 4.20 -6.50 -1.14
N VAL A 68 2.91 -6.55 -0.83
CA VAL A 68 1.82 -6.09 -1.70
C VAL A 68 0.73 -5.46 -0.83
N GLU A 69 0.13 -4.37 -1.28
CA GLU A 69 -1.09 -3.83 -0.66
C GLU A 69 -2.32 -4.32 -1.45
N ILE A 70 -3.31 -4.82 -0.73
CA ILE A 70 -4.53 -5.40 -1.32
C ILE A 70 -5.75 -4.64 -0.79
N SER A 71 -6.53 -4.09 -1.71
CA SER A 71 -7.83 -3.48 -1.45
C SER A 71 -8.90 -4.55 -1.22
N THR A 72 -9.67 -4.37 -0.15
CA THR A 72 -10.73 -5.27 0.31
C THR A 72 -11.94 -4.48 0.78
N LEU A 73 -13.04 -5.16 1.07
CA LEU A 73 -14.22 -4.57 1.70
C LEU A 73 -14.50 -5.19 3.06
N TYR A 74 -14.83 -4.36 4.04
CA TYR A 74 -15.39 -4.78 5.32
C TYR A 74 -16.61 -3.93 5.65
N GLU A 75 -17.77 -4.55 5.82
CA GLU A 75 -19.04 -3.87 6.09
C GLU A 75 -19.36 -2.75 5.07
N GLY A 76 -18.93 -2.93 3.82
CA GLY A 76 -19.13 -1.95 2.72
C GLY A 76 -18.07 -0.85 2.65
N GLU A 77 -17.13 -0.80 3.59
CA GLU A 77 -16.03 0.18 3.59
C GLU A 77 -14.78 -0.42 2.96
N GLU A 78 -14.07 0.39 2.16
CA GLU A 78 -12.77 0.02 1.57
C GLU A 78 -11.70 -0.05 2.65
N ILE A 79 -11.06 -1.21 2.77
CA ILE A 79 -9.99 -1.47 3.73
C ILE A 79 -8.80 -2.06 2.99
N HIS A 80 -7.60 -1.58 3.31
CA HIS A 80 -6.38 -2.14 2.77
C HIS A 80 -5.68 -3.03 3.79
N ILE A 81 -5.08 -4.08 3.28
CA ILE A 81 -4.18 -4.95 4.02
C ILE A 81 -2.86 -5.03 3.28
N VAL A 82 -1.76 -5.03 4.01
CA VAL A 82 -0.44 -5.35 3.46
C VAL A 82 -0.17 -6.83 3.67
N ALA A 83 0.42 -7.48 2.68
CA ALA A 83 0.83 -8.87 2.77
C ALA A 83 2.31 -8.97 2.42
N TYR A 84 3.12 -9.50 3.33
CA TYR A 84 4.52 -9.82 3.07
C TYR A 84 4.65 -11.29 2.71
N TYR A 85 5.55 -11.61 1.78
CA TYR A 85 5.64 -12.94 1.19
C TYR A 85 7.07 -13.33 0.82
N ASN A 86 7.29 -14.63 0.62
CA ASN A 86 8.50 -15.14 0.00
C ASN A 86 8.28 -15.31 -1.52
N TYR A 87 9.35 -15.23 -2.29
CA TYR A 87 9.36 -15.34 -3.75
C TYR A 87 8.60 -16.56 -4.27
N ASP A 88 8.72 -17.71 -3.60
CA ASP A 88 8.05 -18.96 -3.98
C ASP A 88 6.51 -18.86 -3.94
N MET A 89 5.96 -17.89 -3.20
CA MET A 89 4.51 -17.67 -3.05
C MET A 89 3.93 -16.80 -4.18
N ILE A 90 4.76 -16.16 -5.01
CA ILE A 90 4.33 -15.16 -6.00
C ILE A 90 3.27 -15.72 -6.96
N LYS A 91 3.39 -16.99 -7.36
CA LYS A 91 2.43 -17.61 -8.30
C LYS A 91 1.02 -17.67 -7.71
N GLU A 92 0.88 -18.16 -6.49
CA GLU A 92 -0.43 -18.27 -5.81
C GLU A 92 -0.97 -16.89 -5.45
N LEU A 93 -0.10 -15.99 -5.00
CA LEU A 93 -0.45 -14.61 -4.72
C LEU A 93 -0.94 -13.87 -5.97
N ASN A 94 -0.30 -14.05 -7.13
CA ASN A 94 -0.74 -13.47 -8.39
C ASN A 94 -2.09 -14.02 -8.86
N ASN A 95 -2.39 -15.29 -8.60
CA ASN A 95 -3.71 -15.86 -8.87
C ASN A 95 -4.80 -15.19 -8.00
N LEU A 96 -4.45 -14.85 -6.75
CA LEU A 96 -5.37 -14.15 -5.84
C LEU A 96 -5.63 -12.69 -6.26
N ILE A 97 -4.59 -11.95 -6.63
CA ILE A 97 -4.68 -10.49 -6.82
C ILE A 97 -4.94 -10.05 -8.27
N SER A 98 -4.65 -10.91 -9.27
CA SER A 98 -4.89 -10.54 -10.68
C SER A 98 -6.35 -10.22 -11.02
N PRO A 99 -7.38 -10.90 -10.47
CA PRO A 99 -8.76 -10.49 -10.72
C PRO A 99 -9.08 -9.09 -10.16
N LEU A 100 -8.44 -8.72 -9.03
CA LEU A 100 -8.63 -7.40 -8.40
C LEU A 100 -8.00 -6.29 -9.27
N ARG A 101 -6.84 -6.54 -9.87
CA ARG A 101 -6.24 -5.62 -10.86
C ARG A 101 -7.17 -5.36 -12.04
N GLU A 102 -7.81 -6.40 -12.58
CA GLU A 102 -8.77 -6.25 -13.67
C GLU A 102 -10.01 -5.46 -13.24
N GLN A 103 -10.52 -5.68 -12.03
CA GLN A 103 -11.63 -4.89 -11.48
C GLN A 103 -11.27 -3.40 -11.34
N LYS A 104 -10.04 -3.09 -10.88
CA LYS A 104 -9.55 -1.71 -10.80
C LYS A 104 -9.47 -1.07 -12.18
N LYS A 105 -8.96 -1.79 -13.19
CA LYS A 105 -8.96 -1.36 -14.59
C LYS A 105 -10.36 -1.03 -15.10
N VAL A 106 -11.33 -1.92 -14.88
CA VAL A 106 -12.74 -1.67 -15.27
C VAL A 106 -13.30 -0.41 -14.60
N ARG A 107 -12.99 -0.20 -13.31
CA ARG A 107 -13.40 1.02 -12.60
C ARG A 107 -12.77 2.27 -13.20
N VAL A 108 -11.46 2.22 -13.51
CA VAL A 108 -10.75 3.32 -14.20
C VAL A 108 -11.40 3.62 -15.55
N GLU A 109 -11.65 2.61 -16.40
CA GLU A 109 -12.30 2.80 -17.71
C GLU A 109 -13.68 3.47 -17.59
N LYS A 110 -14.48 3.06 -16.60
CA LYS A 110 -15.75 3.73 -16.29
C LYS A 110 -15.54 5.19 -15.89
N THR A 111 -14.59 5.48 -15.00
CA THR A 111 -14.24 6.85 -14.61
C THR A 111 -13.80 7.69 -15.81
N LEU A 112 -12.99 7.15 -16.71
CA LEU A 112 -12.55 7.84 -17.92
C LEU A 112 -13.73 8.21 -18.84
N ASN A 113 -14.73 7.32 -18.97
CA ASN A 113 -15.94 7.64 -19.71
C ASN A 113 -16.74 8.78 -19.06
N LEU A 114 -16.89 8.77 -17.72
CA LEU A 114 -17.57 9.84 -17.00
C LEU A 114 -16.85 11.19 -17.11
N LEU A 115 -15.52 11.18 -17.15
CA LEU A 115 -14.68 12.36 -17.40
C LEU A 115 -14.87 12.88 -18.84
N ARG A 116 -14.95 11.98 -19.83
CA ARG A 116 -15.21 12.34 -21.23
C ARG A 116 -16.54 13.08 -21.37
N ASP A 117 -17.60 12.64 -20.69
CA ASP A 117 -18.91 13.30 -20.70
C ASP A 117 -18.87 14.77 -20.25
N ILE A 118 -17.88 15.14 -19.44
CA ILE A 118 -17.69 16.51 -18.94
C ILE A 118 -16.53 17.24 -19.65
N GLY A 119 -16.07 16.71 -20.78
CA GLY A 119 -15.06 17.33 -21.64
C GLY A 119 -13.61 17.09 -21.23
N ILE A 120 -13.35 16.13 -20.32
CA ILE A 120 -11.98 15.76 -19.91
C ILE A 120 -11.61 14.44 -20.56
N GLU A 121 -10.75 14.51 -21.58
CA GLU A 121 -10.23 13.33 -22.27
C GLU A 121 -8.86 12.95 -21.73
N ILE A 122 -8.75 11.71 -21.22
CA ILE A 122 -7.50 11.13 -20.73
C ILE A 122 -7.27 9.82 -21.49
N PRO A 123 -6.31 9.79 -22.42
CA PRO A 123 -5.92 8.55 -23.08
C PRO A 123 -5.38 7.53 -22.08
N TYR A 124 -5.94 6.31 -22.08
CA TYR A 124 -5.61 5.26 -21.11
C TYR A 124 -4.10 4.91 -21.08
N TYR A 125 -3.43 4.94 -22.25
CA TYR A 125 -2.00 4.65 -22.36
C TYR A 125 -1.08 5.69 -21.68
N LEU A 126 -1.59 6.89 -21.35
CA LEU A 126 -0.83 7.90 -20.62
C LEU A 126 -0.82 7.65 -19.11
N ILE A 127 -1.76 6.83 -18.60
CA ILE A 127 -1.87 6.51 -17.18
C ILE A 127 -1.60 5.04 -16.88
N SER A 128 -1.47 4.19 -17.89
CA SER A 128 -1.34 2.73 -17.76
C SER A 128 -0.26 2.15 -18.67
N ASN A 129 0.28 0.99 -18.28
CA ASN A 129 1.08 0.10 -19.13
C ASN A 129 0.81 -1.37 -18.74
N CYS A 130 1.41 -2.34 -19.43
CA CYS A 130 1.15 -3.77 -19.19
C CYS A 130 1.58 -4.30 -17.81
N ARG A 131 2.42 -3.56 -17.08
CA ARG A 131 2.91 -3.92 -15.76
C ARG A 131 2.19 -3.16 -14.64
N ARG A 132 1.40 -2.14 -14.96
CA ARG A 132 0.87 -1.17 -13.99
C ARG A 132 -0.53 -1.54 -13.50
N THR A 133 -0.71 -1.60 -12.18
CA THR A 133 -2.05 -1.55 -11.58
C THR A 133 -2.53 -0.11 -11.61
N VAL A 134 -3.60 0.18 -12.35
CA VAL A 134 -4.15 1.54 -12.45
C VAL A 134 -5.32 1.76 -11.49
N ASN A 135 -5.40 2.96 -10.93
CA ASN A 135 -6.44 3.36 -10.00
C ASN A 135 -6.76 4.88 -10.14
N ARG A 136 -7.57 5.40 -9.20
CA ARG A 136 -8.01 6.81 -9.18
C ARG A 136 -6.85 7.80 -9.02
N MET A 137 -5.79 7.44 -8.31
CA MET A 137 -4.61 8.30 -8.11
C MET A 137 -3.89 8.55 -9.43
N ASN A 138 -3.79 7.55 -10.34
CA ASN A 138 -3.21 7.78 -11.67
C ASN A 138 -4.02 8.80 -12.49
N ILE A 139 -5.35 8.73 -12.41
CA ILE A 139 -6.25 9.71 -13.05
C ILE A 139 -6.08 11.09 -12.41
N ALA A 140 -6.07 11.14 -11.07
CA ALA A 140 -5.94 12.39 -10.33
C ALA A 140 -4.63 13.10 -10.65
N ARG A 141 -3.52 12.36 -10.69
CA ARG A 141 -2.20 12.85 -11.07
C ARG A 141 -2.16 13.35 -12.52
N TYR A 142 -2.80 12.65 -13.46
CA TYR A 142 -2.91 13.15 -14.84
C TYR A 142 -3.66 14.48 -14.89
N ILE A 143 -4.80 14.58 -14.22
CA ILE A 143 -5.59 15.81 -14.17
C ILE A 143 -4.79 16.94 -13.53
N TYR A 144 -4.13 16.69 -12.39
CA TYR A 144 -3.29 17.67 -11.70
C TYR A 144 -2.16 18.20 -12.60
N ASN A 145 -1.47 17.31 -13.33
CA ASN A 145 -0.33 17.71 -14.16
C ASN A 145 -0.72 18.42 -15.47
N ASN A 146 -1.96 18.24 -15.95
CA ASN A 146 -2.39 18.74 -17.26
C ASN A 146 -3.49 19.80 -17.18
N LEU A 147 -4.22 19.87 -16.07
CA LEU A 147 -5.27 20.84 -15.81
C LEU A 147 -4.85 21.71 -14.62
N ASN A 148 -5.21 22.99 -14.64
CA ASN A 148 -4.75 23.99 -13.67
C ASN A 148 -5.40 23.81 -12.28
N PHE A 149 -4.98 22.78 -11.55
CA PHE A 149 -5.33 22.49 -10.16
C PHE A 149 -4.16 22.82 -9.24
N GLU A 150 -4.45 23.26 -8.02
CA GLU A 150 -3.42 23.63 -7.04
C GLU A 150 -2.77 22.40 -6.41
N SER A 151 -3.50 21.28 -6.34
CA SER A 151 -3.02 20.03 -5.72
C SER A 151 -3.79 18.80 -6.19
N ILE A 152 -3.21 17.61 -6.00
CA ILE A 152 -3.90 16.33 -6.22
C ILE A 152 -5.12 16.19 -5.28
N GLU A 153 -5.03 16.68 -4.05
CA GLU A 153 -6.15 16.66 -3.10
C GLU A 153 -7.35 17.47 -3.60
N GLU A 154 -7.13 18.58 -4.29
CA GLU A 154 -8.20 19.36 -4.90
C GLU A 154 -8.92 18.54 -6.00
N VAL A 155 -8.16 17.79 -6.79
CA VAL A 155 -8.70 16.87 -7.80
C VAL A 155 -9.53 15.77 -7.14
N PHE A 156 -9.02 15.15 -6.07
CA PHE A 156 -9.77 14.15 -5.31
C PHE A 156 -11.06 14.71 -4.73
N LYS A 157 -10.99 15.87 -4.08
CA LYS A 157 -12.15 16.54 -3.52
C LYS A 157 -13.22 16.77 -4.58
N LYS A 158 -12.85 17.40 -5.70
CA LYS A 158 -13.76 17.78 -6.78
C LYS A 158 -14.39 16.59 -7.49
N TYR A 159 -13.61 15.56 -7.80
CA TYR A 159 -14.09 14.46 -8.64
C TYR A 159 -14.46 13.22 -7.84
N PHE A 160 -13.67 12.80 -6.85
CA PHE A 160 -13.87 11.50 -6.21
C PHE A 160 -14.64 11.56 -4.88
N ASP A 161 -14.57 12.67 -4.15
CA ASP A 161 -15.18 12.78 -2.82
C ASP A 161 -16.54 13.48 -2.83
N GLU A 162 -16.65 14.64 -3.49
CA GLU A 162 -17.86 15.48 -3.45
C GLU A 162 -18.82 15.19 -4.60
N ASN A 163 -18.36 14.58 -5.70
CA ASN A 163 -19.18 14.36 -6.88
C ASN A 163 -19.77 12.93 -6.91
N PRO A 164 -21.08 12.75 -6.69
CA PRO A 164 -21.72 11.43 -6.67
C PRO A 164 -21.59 10.67 -8.00
N LYS A 165 -21.44 11.37 -9.14
CA LYS A 165 -21.28 10.75 -10.47
C LYS A 165 -20.07 9.82 -10.52
N PHE A 166 -19.02 10.13 -9.77
CA PHE A 166 -17.75 9.41 -9.77
C PHE A 166 -17.57 8.48 -8.56
N LYS A 167 -18.56 8.39 -7.66
CA LYS A 167 -18.60 7.42 -6.56
C LYS A 167 -18.97 6.03 -7.07
N LEU A 168 -18.10 5.49 -7.92
CA LEU A 168 -18.21 4.14 -8.43
C LEU A 168 -17.80 3.17 -7.32
N GLU A 169 -18.73 2.37 -6.84
CA GLU A 169 -18.46 1.35 -5.82
C GLU A 169 -17.43 0.32 -6.31
N PRO A 170 -16.37 0.02 -5.54
CA PRO A 170 -15.47 -1.05 -5.88
C PRO A 170 -16.14 -2.41 -5.68
N ASN A 171 -15.82 -3.37 -6.55
CA ASN A 171 -16.26 -4.76 -6.40
C ASN A 171 -15.15 -5.63 -5.79
N TYR A 172 -14.58 -5.21 -4.66
CA TYR A 172 -13.49 -5.95 -4.02
C TYR A 172 -14.01 -7.11 -3.18
N PRO A 173 -13.19 -8.16 -2.98
CA PRO A 173 -13.50 -9.26 -2.08
C PRO A 173 -13.60 -8.80 -0.61
N GLN A 174 -14.30 -9.60 0.21
CA GLN A 174 -14.41 -9.35 1.64
C GLN A 174 -13.05 -9.52 2.32
N THR A 175 -12.72 -8.63 3.26
CA THR A 175 -11.44 -8.65 3.98
C THR A 175 -11.17 -10.01 4.61
N ASP A 176 -12.18 -10.61 5.27
CA ASP A 176 -12.07 -11.90 5.93
C ASP A 176 -11.65 -13.04 4.99
N GLU A 177 -12.16 -13.03 3.76
CA GLU A 177 -11.84 -14.04 2.75
C GLU A 177 -10.38 -13.90 2.31
N ILE A 178 -9.92 -12.67 2.09
CA ILE A 178 -8.56 -12.41 1.64
C ILE A 178 -7.54 -12.71 2.74
N VAL A 179 -7.80 -12.33 3.98
CA VAL A 179 -6.92 -12.67 5.11
C VAL A 179 -6.74 -14.18 5.23
N LYS A 180 -7.84 -14.96 5.15
CA LYS A 180 -7.78 -16.43 5.19
C LYS A 180 -6.95 -17.01 4.03
N LYS A 181 -7.16 -16.51 2.80
CA LYS A 181 -6.41 -16.97 1.62
C LYS A 181 -4.93 -16.64 1.72
N LEU A 182 -4.57 -15.42 2.09
CA LEU A 182 -3.18 -15.02 2.31
C LEU A 182 -2.48 -15.87 3.37
N ASN A 183 -3.16 -16.13 4.49
CA ASN A 183 -2.65 -17.02 5.52
C ASN A 183 -2.45 -18.45 5.01
N SER A 184 -3.35 -18.96 4.16
CA SER A 184 -3.20 -20.30 3.55
C SER A 184 -2.03 -20.41 2.56
N ILE A 185 -1.67 -19.29 1.90
CA ILE A 185 -0.49 -19.18 1.02
C ILE A 185 0.81 -19.10 1.86
N GLY A 186 0.70 -18.73 3.14
CA GLY A 186 1.83 -18.55 4.05
C GLY A 186 2.33 -17.11 4.15
N CYS A 187 1.58 -16.14 3.60
CA CYS A 187 1.91 -14.72 3.74
C CYS A 187 1.79 -14.25 5.20
N ILE A 188 2.50 -13.19 5.54
CA ILE A 188 2.27 -12.42 6.77
C ILE A 188 1.31 -11.28 6.44
N VAL A 189 0.13 -11.32 7.03
CA VAL A 189 -0.88 -10.27 6.85
C VAL A 189 -0.73 -9.17 7.90
N GLY A 190 -0.63 -7.94 7.44
CA GLY A 190 -0.62 -6.72 8.22
C GLY A 190 -1.84 -5.84 7.94
N ILE A 191 -2.39 -5.23 8.99
CA ILE A 191 -3.45 -4.24 8.87
C ILE A 191 -2.81 -2.91 8.47
N ALA A 192 -3.06 -2.46 7.24
CA ALA A 192 -2.52 -1.22 6.70
C ALA A 192 -3.26 -0.01 7.28
N HIS A 193 -2.54 1.10 7.44
CA HIS A 193 -3.00 2.44 7.83
C HIS A 193 -4.41 2.42 8.42
N PRO A 194 -4.59 2.03 9.69
CA PRO A 194 -5.91 1.79 10.26
C PRO A 194 -6.65 3.13 10.51
N THR A 195 -6.94 3.84 9.41
CA THR A 195 -7.60 5.13 9.21
C THR A 195 -8.93 5.17 9.95
N PHE A 196 -9.56 4.00 10.03
CA PHE A 196 -10.81 3.70 10.70
C PHE A 196 -10.73 3.69 12.23
N LEU A 197 -9.54 3.69 12.84
CA LEU A 197 -9.38 3.79 14.31
C LEU A 197 -9.71 5.15 14.89
N LYS A 198 -10.00 6.16 14.07
CA LYS A 198 -10.67 7.39 14.55
C LYS A 198 -12.03 7.07 15.18
N ASP A 199 -12.61 5.93 14.84
CA ASP A 199 -13.83 5.41 15.41
C ASP A 199 -13.53 4.21 16.31
N TRP A 200 -13.64 4.41 17.63
CA TRP A 200 -13.42 3.36 18.64
C TRP A 200 -14.29 2.11 18.42
N ARG A 201 -15.43 2.23 17.71
CA ARG A 201 -16.32 1.12 17.38
C ARG A 201 -15.68 0.09 16.45
N LYS A 202 -14.63 0.50 15.70
CA LYS A 202 -13.90 -0.35 14.75
C LYS A 202 -12.67 -1.04 15.36
N ILE A 203 -12.48 -0.97 16.69
CA ILE A 203 -11.52 -1.86 17.37
C ILE A 203 -11.90 -3.33 17.21
N THR A 204 -13.20 -3.61 17.11
CA THR A 204 -13.76 -4.93 16.84
C THR A 204 -13.27 -5.50 15.51
N LEU A 205 -13.14 -4.65 14.48
CA LEU A 205 -12.55 -5.04 13.20
C LEU A 205 -11.09 -5.49 13.39
N VAL A 206 -10.26 -4.69 14.07
CA VAL A 206 -8.86 -5.06 14.32
C VAL A 206 -8.78 -6.40 15.05
N GLU A 207 -9.58 -6.58 16.10
CA GLU A 207 -9.66 -7.86 16.81
C GLU A 207 -10.14 -9.02 15.94
N ASN A 208 -11.10 -8.79 15.03
CA ASN A 208 -11.58 -9.79 14.09
C ASN A 208 -10.48 -10.18 13.09
N LEU A 209 -9.76 -9.21 12.53
CA LEU A 209 -8.64 -9.49 11.62
C LEU A 209 -7.52 -10.27 12.33
N ILE A 210 -7.23 -9.96 13.59
CA ILE A 210 -6.29 -10.73 14.41
C ILE A 210 -6.78 -12.17 14.61
N LYS A 211 -8.06 -12.38 14.94
CA LYS A 211 -8.65 -13.73 15.05
C LYS A 211 -8.57 -14.51 13.74
N LEU A 212 -8.62 -13.82 12.62
CA LEU A 212 -8.48 -14.39 11.27
C LEU A 212 -7.03 -14.65 10.86
N GLY A 213 -6.07 -14.23 11.69
CA GLY A 213 -4.64 -14.52 11.53
C GLY A 213 -3.80 -13.35 11.05
N ALA A 214 -4.29 -12.11 11.11
CA ALA A 214 -3.43 -10.94 10.94
C ALA A 214 -2.34 -10.94 12.03
N LYS A 215 -1.09 -10.74 11.62
CA LYS A 215 0.10 -10.82 12.50
C LYS A 215 0.75 -9.47 12.75
N GLY A 216 0.35 -8.43 12.04
CA GLY A 216 0.87 -7.08 12.24
C GLY A 216 -0.17 -6.00 12.03
N ILE A 217 0.16 -4.80 12.51
CA ILE A 217 -0.64 -3.59 12.33
C ILE A 217 0.31 -2.41 12.16
N GLU A 218 -0.02 -1.50 11.26
CA GLU A 218 0.73 -0.26 11.12
C GLU A 218 0.53 0.65 12.32
N VAL A 219 1.63 0.91 13.02
CA VAL A 219 1.68 1.80 14.18
C VAL A 219 2.35 3.13 13.84
N PHE A 220 3.16 3.17 12.78
CA PHE A 220 3.75 4.40 12.24
C PHE A 220 3.24 4.62 10.80
N HIS A 221 2.53 5.72 10.60
CA HIS A 221 1.96 6.08 9.29
C HIS A 221 1.62 7.59 9.28
N PRO A 222 1.69 8.31 8.12
CA PRO A 222 1.44 9.74 8.03
C PRO A 222 0.15 10.28 8.65
N ILE A 223 -0.89 9.46 8.69
CA ILE A 223 -2.21 9.86 9.21
C ILE A 223 -2.36 9.67 10.73
N LEU A 224 -1.44 8.94 11.37
CA LEU A 224 -1.53 8.58 12.77
C LEU A 224 -0.81 9.63 13.62
N SER A 225 -1.44 10.02 14.72
CA SER A 225 -0.80 10.86 15.72
C SER A 225 0.11 10.02 16.63
N GLU A 226 1.11 10.65 17.25
CA GLU A 226 2.04 9.98 18.18
C GLU A 226 1.32 9.27 19.34
N ASN A 227 0.20 9.83 19.82
CA ASN A 227 -0.63 9.22 20.86
C ASN A 227 -1.29 7.92 20.39
N ILE A 228 -1.80 7.90 19.15
CA ILE A 228 -2.38 6.70 18.56
C ILE A 228 -1.27 5.66 18.32
N SER A 229 -0.13 6.07 17.76
CA SER A 229 1.03 5.20 17.57
C SER A 229 1.49 4.55 18.87
N THR A 230 1.60 5.32 19.95
CA THR A 230 1.98 4.80 21.28
C THR A 230 0.98 3.77 21.81
N SER A 231 -0.31 4.03 21.60
CA SER A 231 -1.38 3.10 22.02
C SER A 231 -1.34 1.81 21.21
N LEU A 232 -1.12 1.90 19.90
CA LEU A 232 -1.01 0.76 19.01
C LEU A 232 0.24 -0.09 19.27
N ILE A 233 1.38 0.53 19.64
CA ILE A 233 2.58 -0.20 20.04
C ILE A 233 2.31 -1.05 21.29
N LYS A 234 1.64 -0.49 22.31
CA LYS A 234 1.24 -1.24 23.51
C LYS A 234 0.29 -2.38 23.15
N PHE A 235 -0.69 -2.11 22.30
CA PHE A 235 -1.61 -3.12 21.82
C PHE A 235 -0.90 -4.27 21.07
N CYS A 236 0.12 -3.95 20.25
CA CYS A 236 0.95 -4.97 19.60
C CYS A 236 1.68 -5.85 20.62
N GLN A 237 2.23 -5.26 21.68
CA GLN A 237 2.91 -6.01 22.74
C GLN A 237 1.94 -6.94 23.48
N GLU A 238 0.75 -6.46 23.81
CA GLU A 238 -0.29 -7.24 24.50
C GLU A 238 -0.83 -8.41 23.67
N LYS A 239 -0.95 -8.21 22.36
CA LYS A 239 -1.52 -9.20 21.42
C LYS A 239 -0.46 -10.02 20.68
N ASN A 240 0.82 -9.81 20.97
CA ASN A 240 1.96 -10.43 20.27
C ASN A 240 1.91 -10.23 18.74
N LEU A 241 1.65 -8.99 18.32
CA LEU A 241 1.64 -8.56 16.92
C LEU A 241 2.96 -7.85 16.57
N ILE A 242 3.31 -7.92 15.29
CA ILE A 242 4.45 -7.19 14.72
C ILE A 242 4.02 -5.73 14.53
N PRO A 243 4.67 -4.75 15.20
CA PRO A 243 4.42 -3.34 14.93
C PRO A 243 5.01 -2.98 13.56
N LEU A 244 4.13 -2.76 12.59
CA LEU A 244 4.50 -2.36 11.23
C LEU A 244 4.58 -0.84 11.12
N GLY A 245 5.20 -0.36 10.07
CA GLY A 245 5.23 1.06 9.77
C GLY A 245 5.78 1.29 8.38
N GLY A 246 5.27 2.32 7.74
CA GLY A 246 5.77 2.75 6.46
C GLY A 246 5.30 4.15 6.14
N SER A 247 6.02 4.78 5.23
CA SER A 247 5.72 6.14 4.78
C SER A 247 4.44 6.24 3.97
N ASP A 248 3.96 5.11 3.45
CA ASP A 248 2.90 5.06 2.44
C ASP A 248 3.25 6.00 1.27
N PHE A 249 4.54 6.06 0.93
CA PHE A 249 5.06 7.04 -0.02
C PHE A 249 4.45 6.84 -1.40
N HIS A 250 3.87 7.92 -1.96
CA HIS A 250 3.24 7.93 -3.28
C HIS A 250 3.88 8.92 -4.25
N GLY A 251 4.81 9.76 -3.79
CA GLY A 251 5.44 10.80 -4.59
C GLY A 251 5.50 12.15 -3.90
N TYR A 252 6.36 13.02 -4.42
CA TYR A 252 6.56 14.40 -3.98
C TYR A 252 5.38 15.31 -4.31
N ASP A 253 4.55 14.91 -5.27
CA ASP A 253 3.31 15.59 -5.66
C ASP A 253 2.13 15.31 -4.71
N THR A 254 2.33 14.49 -3.68
CA THR A 254 1.33 14.18 -2.67
C THR A 254 1.75 14.65 -1.28
N LYS A 255 0.83 14.59 -0.30
CA LYS A 255 1.19 14.70 1.13
C LYS A 255 2.03 13.54 1.66
N ARG A 256 2.09 12.40 0.95
CA ARG A 256 2.84 11.20 1.30
C ARG A 256 4.19 11.19 0.57
N LYS A 257 5.00 12.21 0.87
CA LYS A 257 6.25 12.53 0.16
C LYS A 257 7.53 12.26 0.95
N ASP A 258 7.41 11.78 2.17
CA ASP A 258 8.54 11.60 3.09
C ASP A 258 8.87 10.09 3.24
N LEU A 259 9.51 9.49 2.23
CA LEU A 259 9.92 8.08 2.28
C LEU A 259 10.79 7.83 3.52
N GLY A 260 10.53 6.76 4.27
CA GLY A 260 11.31 6.40 5.46
C GLY A 260 10.99 7.18 6.73
N LYS A 261 10.26 8.31 6.69
CA LYS A 261 9.93 9.11 7.88
C LYS A 261 9.07 8.37 8.90
N TYR A 262 8.17 7.52 8.40
CA TYR A 262 7.26 6.71 9.22
C TYR A 262 7.71 5.23 9.29
N ASN A 263 9.02 5.00 9.24
CA ASN A 263 9.63 3.68 9.38
C ASN A 263 9.28 2.99 10.71
N THR A 264 9.48 1.67 10.82
CA THR A 264 9.30 0.89 12.05
C THR A 264 10.62 0.28 12.51
N PHE A 265 10.55 -0.47 13.61
CA PHE A 265 11.68 -1.10 14.26
C PHE A 265 12.39 -2.11 13.36
N THR A 266 13.71 -2.15 13.44
CA THR A 266 14.55 -3.16 12.79
C THR A 266 14.12 -4.58 13.20
N SER A 267 13.70 -4.78 14.46
CA SER A 267 13.16 -6.06 14.93
C SER A 267 11.93 -6.52 14.15
N SER A 268 11.04 -5.60 13.76
CA SER A 268 9.84 -5.94 12.99
C SER A 268 10.17 -6.49 11.61
N ALA A 269 11.16 -5.88 10.94
CA ALA A 269 11.68 -6.38 9.67
C ALA A 269 12.34 -7.76 9.82
N LEU A 270 13.14 -7.94 10.88
CA LEU A 270 13.79 -9.22 11.17
C LEU A 270 12.79 -10.33 11.50
N ASP A 271 11.69 -10.03 12.20
CA ASP A 271 10.63 -11.00 12.47
C ASP A 271 9.97 -11.46 11.16
N ILE A 272 9.67 -10.53 10.25
CA ILE A 272 9.13 -10.85 8.93
C ILE A 272 10.10 -11.73 8.14
N ILE A 273 11.38 -11.36 8.07
CA ILE A 273 12.43 -12.12 7.38
C ILE A 273 12.55 -13.52 7.96
N LYS A 274 12.54 -13.65 9.29
CA LYS A 274 12.63 -14.95 9.97
C LYS A 274 11.43 -15.84 9.67
N ILE A 275 10.22 -15.30 9.74
CA ILE A 275 8.99 -16.06 9.49
C ILE A 275 8.91 -16.51 8.02
N LEU A 276 9.33 -15.66 7.09
CA LEU A 276 9.27 -15.94 5.64
C LEU A 276 10.51 -16.64 5.09
N SER A 277 11.58 -16.78 5.88
CA SER A 277 12.88 -17.35 5.48
C SER A 277 13.50 -16.62 4.27
N LEU A 278 13.60 -15.29 4.35
CA LEU A 278 14.13 -14.39 3.30
C LEU A 278 15.65 -14.16 3.37
#